data_AF-A0A1Z5JU53-F1
#
_entry.id   AF-A0A1Z5JU53-F1
#
_cell.length_a   1.000
_cell.length_b   1.000
_cell.length_c   1.000
_cell.angle_alpha   90.00
_cell.angle_beta   90.00
_cell.angle_gamma   90.00
#
_symmetry.space_group_name_H-M   'P 1'
#
loop_
_entity.id
_entity.type
_entity.pdbx_description
1 polymer ?
#
loop_
_entity_poly.entity_id
_entity_poly.type
_entity_poly.pdbx_seq_one_letter_code
_entity_poly.pdbx_strand_id
1 'polypeptide(L)'
;MNLLKQPHSFFLFSAAACMLLSSTTTTAFTITPTAPVTTTSLAQSKGFGDKPAPKVKSEGQIKREAERQRYDELAKTGQEYSIFVRQFGSDDKAWLPCGAIAVPRGSQVSDAIYANENDLKAAIVRTYPKLRGFEAEFEFGFNLKVYPDDPVEVAVKGKPKEAGLSLGNWISTLLSPVDASSVKPNTSAE
;
A
#
# COMPACT_ATOMS: atom_id res chain seq x y z
N MET A 1 12.12 70.08 -24.50
CA MET A 1 11.37 70.40 -25.73
C MET A 1 10.81 69.08 -26.24
N ASN A 2 9.74 68.61 -25.63
CA ASN A 2 8.36 68.58 -26.16
C ASN A 2 8.03 67.13 -26.53
N LEU A 3 6.85 66.57 -26.38
CA LEU A 3 5.62 66.89 -25.66
C LEU A 3 4.67 65.75 -26.06
N LEU A 4 3.92 65.18 -25.11
CA LEU A 4 2.60 64.53 -25.31
C LEU A 4 2.60 63.13 -25.99
N LYS A 5 1.72 62.16 -25.72
CA LYS A 5 0.44 62.08 -24.98
C LYS A 5 0.11 60.58 -24.80
N GLN A 6 -0.23 60.13 -23.59
CA GLN A 6 -1.13 58.99 -23.38
C GLN A 6 -2.58 59.53 -23.39
N PRO A 7 -3.58 58.80 -23.89
CA PRO A 7 -4.62 58.39 -22.96
C PRO A 7 -5.33 57.05 -23.24
N HIS A 8 -5.68 56.39 -22.15
CA HIS A 8 -6.87 55.58 -21.84
C HIS A 8 -7.84 55.19 -22.98
N SER A 9 -8.18 53.89 -23.02
CA SER A 9 -9.54 53.44 -23.30
C SER A 9 -9.96 52.38 -22.31
N PHE A 10 -10.85 52.82 -21.41
CA PHE A 10 -11.76 52.01 -20.63
C PHE A 10 -12.63 51.16 -21.57
N PHE A 11 -12.70 49.86 -21.34
CA PHE A 11 -13.88 49.07 -21.69
C PHE A 11 -14.50 48.52 -20.41
N LEU A 12 -15.52 49.26 -19.98
CA LEU A 12 -16.61 48.84 -19.11
C LEU A 12 -17.56 47.90 -19.88
N PHE A 13 -18.49 47.29 -19.13
CA PHE A 13 -19.55 46.32 -19.50
C PHE A 13 -19.08 44.86 -19.51
N SER A 14 -19.68 43.91 -18.79
CA SER A 14 -21.06 43.81 -18.34
C SER A 14 -21.16 42.96 -17.07
N ALA A 15 -21.87 43.49 -16.06
CA ALA A 15 -22.32 42.73 -14.91
C ALA A 15 -23.54 41.89 -15.33
N ALA A 16 -23.42 40.56 -15.21
CA ALA A 16 -24.56 39.67 -15.17
C ALA A 16 -24.55 38.94 -13.82
N ALA A 17 -25.27 39.52 -12.87
CA ALA A 17 -25.77 38.78 -11.73
C ALA A 17 -26.80 37.76 -12.24
N CYS A 18 -26.59 36.48 -11.97
CA CYS A 18 -27.70 35.53 -11.91
C CYS A 18 -27.52 34.59 -10.72
N MET A 19 -28.57 34.61 -9.92
CA MET A 19 -28.79 33.95 -8.65
C MET A 19 -28.45 32.45 -8.60
N LEU A 20 -27.99 32.04 -7.43
CA LEU A 20 -28.43 30.89 -6.62
C LEU A 20 -28.78 29.60 -7.37
N LEU A 21 -28.08 28.51 -7.05
CA LEU A 21 -28.74 27.26 -6.65
C LEU A 21 -27.76 26.42 -5.82
N SER A 22 -27.99 26.40 -4.50
CA SER A 22 -27.34 25.49 -3.56
C SER A 22 -27.97 24.10 -3.71
N SER A 23 -27.20 23.09 -4.09
CA SER A 23 -27.63 21.68 -4.06
C SER A 23 -26.82 20.91 -3.01
N THR A 24 -27.30 20.98 -1.77
CA THR A 24 -26.90 20.06 -0.70
C THR A 24 -27.68 18.76 -0.87
N THR A 25 -27.02 17.69 -1.29
CA THR A 25 -27.62 16.35 -1.35
C THR A 25 -27.60 15.74 0.06
N THR A 26 -28.65 15.99 0.82
CA THR A 26 -28.94 15.32 2.09
C THR A 26 -29.43 13.91 1.80
N THR A 27 -28.61 12.89 2.05
CA THR A 27 -29.07 11.50 2.09
C THR A 27 -29.70 11.22 3.45
N ALA A 28 -31.03 11.22 3.50
CA ALA A 28 -31.79 10.83 4.68
C ALA A 28 -31.75 9.31 4.86
N PHE A 29 -31.18 8.85 5.98
CA PHE A 29 -31.33 7.50 6.49
C PHE A 29 -32.77 7.31 7.02
N THR A 30 -33.53 6.40 6.42
CA THR A 30 -34.79 5.92 6.99
C THR A 30 -34.51 4.78 7.97
N ILE A 31 -34.86 5.01 9.23
CA ILE A 31 -34.81 4.01 10.31
C ILE A 31 -36.24 3.48 10.47
N THR A 32 -36.50 2.23 10.08
CA THR A 32 -37.78 1.55 10.33
C THR A 32 -37.69 0.73 11.62
N PRO A 33 -38.56 0.95 12.62
CA PRO A 33 -38.58 0.16 13.84
C PRO A 33 -39.46 -1.11 13.73
N THR A 34 -38.86 -2.22 14.18
CA THR A 34 -39.39 -3.34 14.99
C THR A 34 -40.59 -4.17 14.51
N ALA A 35 -40.33 -5.48 14.30
CA ALA A 35 -41.16 -6.57 14.83
C ALA A 35 -40.25 -7.80 15.16
N PRO A 36 -40.45 -8.50 16.29
CA PRO A 36 -39.62 -9.63 16.70
C PRO A 36 -39.99 -10.87 15.89
N VAL A 37 -39.08 -11.35 15.05
CA VAL A 37 -39.25 -12.65 14.38
C VAL A 37 -38.81 -13.75 15.34
N THR A 38 -39.83 -14.46 15.81
CA THR A 38 -39.85 -15.76 16.45
C THR A 38 -38.67 -16.65 16.05
N THR A 39 -37.99 -17.21 17.06
CA THR A 39 -37.03 -18.31 16.92
C THR A 39 -37.73 -19.56 16.37
N THR A 40 -37.95 -19.61 15.07
CA THR A 40 -38.26 -20.86 14.38
C THR A 40 -36.93 -21.56 14.16
N SER A 41 -36.69 -22.61 14.92
CA SER A 41 -35.61 -23.58 14.73
C SER A 41 -35.46 -23.86 13.23
N LEU A 42 -34.35 -23.39 12.64
CA LEU A 42 -33.98 -23.71 11.27
C LEU A 42 -33.72 -25.22 11.21
N ALA A 43 -34.78 -25.96 10.92
CA ALA A 43 -34.70 -27.28 10.34
C ALA A 43 -33.67 -27.19 9.22
N GLN A 44 -32.59 -27.97 9.35
CA GLN A 44 -31.57 -28.12 8.33
C GLN A 44 -32.24 -28.63 7.05
N SER A 45 -32.68 -27.71 6.19
CA SER A 45 -33.13 -28.06 4.85
C SER A 45 -31.89 -28.57 4.10
N LYS A 46 -31.84 -29.89 3.91
CA LYS A 46 -30.84 -30.61 3.10
C LYS A 46 -31.05 -30.23 1.62
N GLY A 47 -30.62 -29.03 1.25
CA GLY A 47 -30.67 -28.49 -0.11
C GLY A 47 -29.33 -28.70 -0.85
N PHE A 48 -29.42 -29.13 -2.11
CA PHE A 48 -28.35 -29.26 -3.12
C PHE A 48 -27.08 -30.01 -2.71
N GLY A 49 -27.10 -31.34 -2.90
CA GLY A 49 -25.92 -32.20 -2.97
C GLY A 49 -25.17 -32.41 -1.65
N ASP A 50 -24.51 -33.56 -1.50
CA ASP A 50 -23.61 -33.75 -0.37
C ASP A 50 -22.47 -32.73 -0.43
N LYS A 51 -22.14 -32.13 0.73
CA LYS A 51 -21.08 -31.12 0.82
C LYS A 51 -19.79 -31.72 0.25
N PRO A 52 -19.19 -31.12 -0.79
CA PRO A 52 -17.93 -31.61 -1.32
C PRO A 52 -16.88 -31.62 -0.21
N ALA A 53 -16.07 -32.68 -0.19
CA ALA A 53 -14.99 -32.83 0.79
C ALA A 53 -14.13 -31.56 0.85
N PRO A 54 -13.64 -31.18 2.04
CA PRO A 54 -12.87 -29.95 2.21
C PRO A 54 -11.67 -29.97 1.26
N LYS A 55 -11.65 -29.02 0.31
CA LYS A 55 -10.55 -28.89 -0.65
C LYS A 55 -9.27 -28.58 0.13
N VAL A 56 -8.24 -29.41 -0.07
CA VAL A 56 -6.89 -29.12 0.43
C VAL A 56 -6.47 -27.77 -0.14
N LYS A 57 -5.95 -26.88 0.72
CA LYS A 57 -5.51 -25.55 0.31
C LYS A 57 -4.47 -25.69 -0.80
N SER A 58 -4.64 -24.95 -1.90
CA SER A 58 -3.66 -24.95 -2.98
C SER A 58 -2.36 -24.25 -2.52
N GLU A 59 -1.23 -24.57 -3.15
CA GLU A 59 0.06 -23.96 -2.82
C GLU A 59 0.01 -22.43 -2.88
N GLY A 60 -0.68 -21.85 -3.87
CA GLY A 60 -0.87 -20.41 -3.98
C GLY A 60 -1.79 -19.81 -2.91
N GLN A 61 -2.66 -20.60 -2.29
CA GLN A 61 -3.42 -20.18 -1.13
C GLN A 61 -2.55 -20.17 0.13
N ILE A 62 -1.68 -21.19 0.28
CA ILE A 62 -0.72 -21.28 1.40
C ILE A 62 0.26 -20.10 1.36
N LYS A 63 0.84 -19.78 0.20
CA LYS A 63 1.78 -18.66 0.04
C LYS A 63 1.15 -17.32 0.42
N ARG A 64 -0.03 -17.01 -0.12
CA ARG A 64 -0.77 -15.77 0.21
C ARG A 64 -1.17 -15.68 1.69
N GLU A 65 -1.51 -16.82 2.30
CA GLU A 65 -1.84 -16.87 3.73
C GLU A 65 -0.60 -16.65 4.61
N ALA A 66 0.54 -17.24 4.25
CA ALA A 66 1.81 -17.00 4.92
C ALA A 66 2.27 -15.54 4.76
N GLU A 67 2.20 -14.96 3.56
CA GLU A 67 2.54 -13.55 3.31
C GLU A 67 1.63 -12.60 4.09
N ARG A 68 0.32 -12.89 4.16
CA ARG A 68 -0.63 -12.12 4.96
C ARG A 68 -0.28 -12.18 6.45
N GLN A 69 0.02 -13.37 6.98
CA GLN A 69 0.43 -13.52 8.37
C GLN A 69 1.72 -12.73 8.66
N ARG A 70 2.71 -12.78 7.75
CA ARG A 70 3.94 -11.98 7.90
C ARG A 70 3.68 -10.49 7.90
N TYR A 71 2.81 -10.02 7.00
CA TYR A 71 2.40 -8.62 6.99
C TYR A 71 1.79 -8.23 8.34
N ASP A 72 0.86 -9.02 8.86
CA ASP A 72 0.17 -8.75 10.11
C ASP A 72 1.12 -8.75 11.32
N GLU A 73 2.13 -9.62 11.34
CA GLU A 73 3.18 -9.66 12.38
C GLU A 73 4.09 -8.42 12.34
N LEU A 74 4.49 -8.01 11.13
CA LEU A 74 5.33 -6.84 10.91
C LEU A 74 4.57 -5.53 11.14
N ALA A 75 3.28 -5.49 10.84
CA ALA A 75 2.42 -4.35 11.14
C ALA A 75 2.31 -4.10 12.65
N LYS A 76 2.29 -5.18 13.46
CA LYS A 76 2.23 -5.09 14.93
C LYS A 76 3.54 -4.64 15.55
N THR A 77 4.67 -5.15 15.05
CA THR A 77 5.99 -4.97 15.66
C THR A 77 6.79 -3.83 15.03
N GLY A 78 6.59 -3.61 13.73
CA GLY A 78 7.33 -2.72 12.85
C GLY A 78 6.65 -1.38 12.59
N GLN A 79 6.91 -0.85 11.40
CA GLN A 79 6.30 0.36 10.86
C GLN A 79 5.68 0.05 9.49
N GLU A 80 4.52 0.63 9.21
CA GLU A 80 3.85 0.52 7.92
C GLU A 80 4.13 1.75 7.06
N TYR A 81 4.58 1.51 5.83
CA TYR A 81 4.84 2.52 4.82
C TYR A 81 3.91 2.34 3.64
N SER A 82 3.36 3.44 3.13
CA SER A 82 2.68 3.51 1.85
C SER A 82 3.72 3.65 0.74
N ILE A 83 3.63 2.82 -0.29
CA ILE A 83 4.53 2.81 -1.45
C ILE A 83 3.85 3.51 -2.62
N PHE A 84 4.63 4.32 -3.31
CA PHE A 84 4.25 5.00 -4.53
C PHE A 84 5.22 4.66 -5.67
N VAL A 85 4.74 4.77 -6.90
CA VAL A 85 5.56 4.65 -8.12
C VAL A 85 5.39 5.89 -8.98
N ARG A 86 6.44 6.23 -9.71
CA ARG A 86 6.39 7.11 -10.87
C ARG A 86 7.36 6.62 -11.94
N GLN A 87 7.16 7.07 -13.17
CA GLN A 87 8.12 6.85 -14.25
C GLN A 87 9.25 7.88 -14.16
N PHE A 88 10.50 7.42 -14.22
CA PHE A 88 11.67 8.28 -14.30
C PHE A 88 11.60 9.13 -15.56
N GLY A 89 11.75 10.45 -15.42
CA GLY A 89 11.77 11.38 -16.56
C GLY A 89 10.41 11.68 -17.21
N SER A 90 9.29 11.22 -16.63
CA SER A 90 7.96 11.69 -17.02
C SER A 90 7.66 13.09 -16.46
N ASP A 91 6.94 13.90 -17.23
CA ASP A 91 6.43 15.21 -16.79
C ASP A 91 5.36 15.07 -15.69
N ASP A 92 4.78 13.87 -15.56
CA ASP A 92 3.84 13.50 -14.51
C ASP A 92 4.59 13.40 -13.18
N LYS A 93 4.77 14.52 -12.48
CA LYS A 93 5.32 14.56 -11.11
C LYS A 93 4.38 13.93 -10.05
N ALA A 94 3.26 13.38 -10.49
CA ALA A 94 2.26 12.78 -9.63
C ALA A 94 2.66 11.35 -9.23
N TRP A 95 2.76 11.11 -7.93
CA TRP A 95 3.00 9.79 -7.35
C TRP A 95 1.75 8.91 -7.46
N LEU A 96 1.90 7.71 -8.02
CA LEU A 96 0.81 6.74 -8.12
C LEU A 96 0.89 5.74 -6.95
N PRO A 97 -0.21 5.51 -6.20
CA PRO A 97 -0.19 4.60 -5.06
C PRO A 97 -0.09 3.14 -5.52
N CYS A 98 0.87 2.39 -4.98
CA CYS A 98 1.04 0.97 -5.34
C CYS A 98 0.55 0.01 -4.27
N GLY A 99 0.61 0.42 -3.01
CA GLY A 99 0.26 -0.42 -1.88
C GLY A 99 0.96 0.01 -0.60
N ALA A 100 1.09 -0.91 0.35
CA ALA A 100 1.80 -0.68 1.60
C ALA A 100 2.72 -1.86 1.92
N ILE A 101 3.79 -1.57 2.67
CA ILE A 101 4.75 -2.55 3.17
C ILE A 101 4.96 -2.34 4.66
N ALA A 102 5.00 -3.44 5.41
CA ALA A 102 5.39 -3.43 6.82
C ALA A 102 6.87 -3.80 6.93
N VAL A 103 7.65 -2.94 7.58
CA VAL A 103 9.11 -3.09 7.73
C VAL A 103 9.45 -3.19 9.22
N PRO A 104 10.33 -4.11 9.63
CA PRO A 104 10.74 -4.21 11.03
C PRO A 104 11.50 -2.95 11.47
N ARG A 105 11.33 -2.56 12.75
CA ARG A 105 12.03 -1.38 13.29
C ARG A 105 13.55 -1.62 13.25
N GLY A 106 14.28 -0.69 12.65
CA GLY A 106 15.73 -0.77 12.49
C GLY A 106 16.19 -1.27 11.12
N SER A 107 15.28 -1.69 10.24
CA SER A 107 15.60 -1.95 8.82
C SER A 107 15.23 -0.76 7.94
N GLN A 108 15.93 -0.63 6.80
CA GLN A 108 15.62 0.38 5.80
C GLN A 108 14.46 -0.08 4.91
N VAL A 109 13.51 0.83 4.66
CA VAL A 109 12.36 0.59 3.77
C VAL A 109 12.76 0.47 2.31
N SER A 110 13.81 1.19 1.88
CA SER A 110 14.39 1.08 0.53
C SER A 110 14.75 -0.36 0.20
N ASP A 111 15.43 -1.05 1.12
CA ASP A 111 15.90 -2.41 0.92
C ASP A 111 14.72 -3.39 0.82
N ALA A 112 13.65 -3.14 1.58
CA ALA A 112 12.45 -3.97 1.57
C ALA A 112 11.65 -3.84 0.27
N ILE A 113 11.61 -2.64 -0.30
CA ILE A 113 11.01 -2.38 -1.61
C ILE A 113 11.80 -3.12 -2.71
N TYR A 114 13.13 -2.98 -2.71
CA TYR A 114 13.97 -3.59 -3.73
C TYR A 114 14.15 -5.10 -3.59
N ALA A 115 13.95 -5.67 -2.39
CA ALA A 115 13.94 -7.12 -2.19
C ALA A 115 12.82 -7.83 -2.98
N ASN A 116 11.67 -7.16 -3.17
CA ASN A 116 10.51 -7.69 -3.89
C ASN A 116 10.21 -6.92 -5.19
N GLU A 117 11.25 -6.34 -5.81
CA GLU A 117 11.14 -5.43 -6.96
C GLU A 117 10.36 -6.05 -8.13
N ASN A 118 10.58 -7.33 -8.43
CA ASN A 118 9.98 -8.02 -9.57
C ASN A 118 8.45 -8.20 -9.40
N ASP A 119 8.01 -8.65 -8.23
CA ASP A 119 6.59 -8.85 -7.94
C ASP A 119 5.86 -7.51 -7.87
N LEU A 120 6.53 -6.49 -7.34
CA LEU A 120 6.00 -5.13 -7.29
C LEU A 120 5.82 -4.54 -8.70
N LYS A 121 6.81 -4.70 -9.59
CA LYS A 121 6.70 -4.30 -11.00
C LYS A 121 5.55 -4.98 -11.72
N ALA A 122 5.43 -6.31 -11.56
CA ALA A 122 4.34 -7.07 -12.15
C ALA A 122 2.96 -6.61 -11.65
N ALA A 123 2.84 -6.32 -10.35
CA ALA A 123 1.62 -5.78 -9.76
C ALA A 123 1.29 -4.38 -10.29
N ILE A 124 2.29 -3.51 -10.44
CA ILE A 124 2.14 -2.15 -10.96
C ILE A 124 1.63 -2.17 -12.40
N VAL A 125 2.23 -2.98 -13.27
CA VAL A 125 1.83 -3.07 -14.69
C VAL A 125 0.42 -3.63 -14.86
N ARG A 126 -0.03 -4.45 -13.90
CA ARG A 126 -1.42 -4.93 -13.85
C ARG A 126 -2.38 -3.82 -13.44
N THR A 127 -2.05 -3.04 -12.42
CA THR A 127 -2.90 -1.96 -11.90
C THR A 127 -2.91 -0.74 -12.84
N TYR A 128 -1.76 -0.44 -13.44
CA TYR A 128 -1.51 0.71 -14.31
C TYR A 128 -0.95 0.26 -15.67
N PRO A 129 -1.82 -0.20 -16.59
CA PRO A 129 -1.38 -0.70 -17.89
C PRO A 129 -0.61 0.32 -18.74
N LYS A 130 -0.78 1.63 -18.47
CA LYS A 130 -0.07 2.73 -19.15
C LYS A 130 1.44 2.72 -18.90
N LEU A 131 1.88 2.11 -17.79
CA LEU A 131 3.28 2.02 -17.40
C LEU A 131 3.98 0.76 -17.94
N ARG A 132 3.26 -0.07 -18.70
CA ARG A 132 3.82 -1.28 -19.30
C ARG A 132 4.95 -0.93 -20.27
N GLY A 133 6.09 -1.62 -20.16
CA GLY A 133 7.27 -1.37 -20.98
C GLY A 133 8.28 -0.39 -20.38
N PHE A 134 7.90 0.36 -19.34
CA PHE A 134 8.77 1.28 -18.62
C PHE A 134 9.26 0.72 -17.28
N GLU A 135 9.18 -0.60 -17.09
CA GLU A 135 9.48 -1.29 -15.83
C GLU A 135 10.93 -1.10 -15.35
N ALA A 136 11.86 -0.86 -16.26
CA ALA A 136 13.26 -0.56 -15.95
C ALA A 136 13.43 0.87 -15.39
N GLU A 137 12.48 1.76 -15.67
CA GLU A 137 12.54 3.20 -15.37
C GLU A 137 11.62 3.57 -14.20
N PHE A 138 11.18 2.62 -13.39
CA PHE A 138 10.34 2.92 -12.23
C PHE A 138 11.16 3.50 -11.08
N GLU A 139 10.70 4.65 -10.60
CA GLU A 139 11.14 5.22 -9.33
C GLU A 139 10.11 4.89 -8.26
N PHE A 140 10.59 4.36 -7.15
CA PHE A 140 9.77 4.06 -6.00
C PHE A 140 9.87 5.20 -4.98
N GLY A 141 8.73 5.54 -4.39
CA GLY A 141 8.64 6.47 -3.29
C GLY A 141 7.95 5.81 -2.10
N PHE A 142 8.22 6.30 -0.89
CA PHE A 142 7.55 5.83 0.31
C PHE A 142 7.18 6.98 1.24
N ASN A 143 6.15 6.74 2.05
CA ASN A 143 5.75 7.60 3.15
C ASN A 143 5.23 6.73 4.30
N LEU A 144 5.35 7.16 5.57
CA LEU A 144 4.73 6.48 6.69
C LEU A 144 3.21 6.51 6.54
N LYS A 145 2.57 5.36 6.71
CA LYS A 145 1.11 5.24 6.59
C LYS A 145 0.34 6.03 7.65
N VAL A 146 0.98 6.29 8.80
CA VAL A 146 0.43 7.10 9.89
C VAL A 146 0.38 8.59 9.53
N TYR A 147 1.24 9.04 8.60
CA TYR A 147 1.39 10.44 8.22
C TYR A 147 1.19 10.60 6.70
N PRO A 148 -0.03 10.45 6.18
CA PRO A 148 -0.28 10.50 4.73
C PRO A 148 0.03 11.87 4.10
N ASP A 149 0.06 12.94 4.89
CA ASP A 149 0.36 14.30 4.44
C ASP A 149 1.87 14.56 4.26
N ASP A 150 2.73 13.68 4.81
CA ASP A 150 4.17 13.83 4.68
C ASP A 150 4.61 13.67 3.21
N PRO A 151 5.63 14.42 2.78
CA PRO A 151 6.12 14.33 1.41
C PRO A 151 6.67 12.94 1.12
N VAL A 152 6.38 12.42 -0.07
CA VAL A 152 6.89 11.11 -0.51
C VAL A 152 8.41 11.17 -0.70
N GLU A 153 9.12 10.35 0.06
CA GLU A 153 10.56 10.20 -0.03
C GLU A 153 10.92 9.21 -1.14
N VAL A 154 11.92 9.53 -1.95
CA VAL A 154 12.36 8.64 -3.04
C VAL A 154 13.23 7.53 -2.47
N ALA A 155 12.87 6.27 -2.73
CA ALA A 155 13.70 5.13 -2.40
C ALA A 155 14.90 5.09 -3.36
N VAL A 156 16.10 5.21 -2.81
CA VAL A 156 17.34 4.98 -3.56
C VAL A 156 17.78 3.55 -3.33
N LYS A 157 18.13 2.84 -4.41
CA LYS A 157 18.73 1.50 -4.33
C LYS A 157 20.10 1.62 -3.68
N GLY A 158 20.16 1.41 -2.36
CA GLY A 158 21.41 1.41 -1.62
C GLY A 158 22.37 0.36 -2.19
N LYS A 159 23.68 0.66 -2.19
CA LYS A 159 24.68 -0.40 -2.33
C LYS A 159 24.47 -1.34 -1.13
N PRO A 160 24.40 -2.67 -1.32
CA PRO A 160 24.22 -3.60 -0.22
C PRO A 160 25.33 -3.34 0.79
N LYS A 161 24.99 -2.88 1.99
CA LYS A 161 25.97 -2.81 3.08
C LYS A 161 26.26 -4.24 3.50
N GLU A 162 27.52 -4.64 3.30
CA GLU A 162 28.12 -5.88 3.78
C GLU A 162 27.76 -6.13 5.25
N ALA A 163 27.30 -7.35 5.53
CA ALA A 163 27.38 -8.05 6.80
C ALA A 163 26.90 -7.31 8.07
N GLY A 164 25.58 -7.19 8.21
CA GLY A 164 24.95 -6.93 9.51
C GLY A 164 23.45 -6.79 9.39
N LEU A 165 22.71 -7.90 9.58
CA LEU A 165 21.23 -7.94 9.57
C LEU A 165 20.57 -7.54 8.23
N SER A 166 21.04 -8.13 7.12
CA SER A 166 20.40 -7.97 5.80
C SER A 166 18.96 -8.51 5.80
N LEU A 167 18.09 -7.89 4.98
CA LEU A 167 16.69 -8.27 4.88
C LEU A 167 16.48 -9.75 4.45
N GLY A 168 17.46 -10.38 3.81
CA GLY A 168 17.40 -11.82 3.51
C GLY A 168 17.63 -12.70 4.73
N ASN A 169 18.53 -12.30 5.64
CA ASN A 169 18.94 -13.11 6.79
C ASN A 169 17.87 -13.18 7.88
N TRP A 170 17.12 -12.09 8.16
CA TRP A 170 16.02 -12.16 9.13
C TRP A 170 14.80 -12.90 8.58
N ILE A 171 14.50 -12.82 7.28
CA ILE A 171 13.40 -13.60 6.66
C ILE A 171 13.69 -15.09 6.81
N SER A 172 14.95 -15.51 6.63
CA SER A 172 15.38 -16.88 6.88
C SER A 172 15.27 -17.28 8.36
N THR A 173 15.57 -16.39 9.32
CA THR A 173 15.44 -16.68 10.77
C THR A 173 13.98 -16.85 11.23
N LEU A 174 13.01 -16.23 10.55
CA LEU A 174 11.58 -16.41 10.86
C LEU A 174 10.95 -17.60 10.13
N LEU A 175 11.58 -18.07 9.06
CA LEU A 175 11.13 -19.21 8.26
C LEU A 175 11.75 -20.55 8.68
N SER A 176 12.85 -20.53 9.42
CA SER A 176 13.38 -21.71 10.07
C SER A 176 12.84 -21.81 11.50
N PRO A 177 12.09 -22.87 11.87
CA PRO A 177 11.97 -23.22 13.28
C PRO A 177 13.38 -23.54 13.76
N VAL A 178 13.87 -22.76 14.73
CA VAL A 178 15.26 -22.83 15.19
C VAL A 178 15.55 -24.24 15.74
N ASP A 179 16.50 -24.96 15.16
CA ASP A 179 17.25 -25.98 15.88
C ASP A 179 18.37 -25.27 16.66
N ALA A 180 17.99 -24.61 17.75
CA ALA A 180 18.91 -24.01 18.70
C ALA A 180 19.44 -25.03 19.73
N SER A 181 19.23 -26.34 19.52
CA SER A 181 19.63 -27.37 20.49
C SER A 181 21.12 -27.74 20.45
N SER A 182 21.84 -27.30 19.40
CA SER A 182 23.23 -27.74 19.16
C SER A 182 24.32 -26.71 19.48
N VAL A 183 23.99 -25.53 20.03
CA VAL A 183 25.01 -24.58 20.50
C VAL A 183 25.52 -25.03 21.86
N LYS A 184 26.61 -25.82 21.87
CA LYS A 184 27.40 -26.08 23.07
C LYS A 184 27.99 -24.75 23.57
N PRO A 185 27.72 -24.30 24.80
CA PRO A 185 28.42 -23.16 25.37
C PRO A 185 29.90 -23.54 25.54
N ASN A 186 30.80 -22.75 24.96
CA ASN A 186 32.23 -22.85 25.22
C ASN A 186 32.48 -22.39 26.67
N THR A 187 32.42 -23.34 27.60
CA THR A 187 33.07 -23.26 28.89
C THR A 187 34.47 -23.85 28.72
N SER A 188 35.46 -22.98 28.53
CA SER A 188 36.86 -23.21 28.87
C SER A 188 37.33 -21.87 29.44
N ALA A 189 37.21 -21.63 30.75
CA ALA A 189 38.10 -22.09 31.81
C ALA A 189 39.54 -21.59 31.60
N GLU A 190 39.91 -20.63 32.46
CA GLU A 190 41.23 -20.38 33.06
C GLU A 190 42.44 -20.10 32.15
#